data_AF-A0A968FWE5-F1
#
_entry.id   AF-A0A968FWE5-F1
#
_cell.length_a   1.000
_cell.length_b   1.000
_cell.length_c   1.000
_cell.angle_alpha   90.00
_cell.angle_beta   90.00
_cell.angle_gamma   90.00
#
_symmetry.space_group_name_H-M   'P 1'
#
loop_
_entity.id
_entity.type
_entity.pdbx_description
1 polymer ?
#
loop_
_entity_poly.entity_id
_entity_poly.type
_entity_poly.pdbx_seq_one_letter_code
_entity_poly.pdbx_strand_id
1 'polypeptide(L)' 'GAVTQKKRMKILEDFKGGRIPVVVATDVAGRGIHVDGVTHVVNYELPYEPEDYVHRIGRTGRAGEEGVSISFAC' A
#
# COMPACT_ATOMS: atom_id res chain seq x y z
N GLY A 1 3.37 16.33 -4.59
CA GLY A 1 4.08 15.11 -4.14
C GLY A 1 5.55 15.45 -3.94
N ALA A 2 6.03 15.40 -2.70
CA ALA A 2 7.37 15.85 -2.32
C ALA A 2 8.50 14.87 -2.68
N VAL A 3 8.17 13.65 -3.11
CA VAL A 3 9.13 12.61 -3.48
C VAL A 3 9.32 12.61 -5.00
N THR A 4 10.56 12.76 -5.45
CA THR A 4 10.88 12.67 -6.89
C THR A 4 10.55 11.27 -7.42
N GLN A 5 10.16 11.16 -8.70
CA GLN A 5 9.83 9.86 -9.30
C GLN A 5 10.99 8.85 -9.16
N LYS A 6 12.25 9.30 -9.31
CA LYS A 6 13.44 8.46 -9.09
C LYS A 6 13.50 7.90 -7.66
N LYS A 7 13.26 8.75 -6.65
CA LYS A 7 13.25 8.33 -5.25
C LYS A 7 12.07 7.40 -4.94
N ARG A 8 10.91 7.64 -5.55
CA ARG A 8 9.73 6.77 -5.46
C ARG A 8 10.03 5.37 -5.97
N MET A 9 10.61 5.25 -7.16
CA MET A 9 10.95 3.94 -7.75
C MET A 9 11.92 3.15 -6.88
N LYS A 10 12.96 3.80 -6.37
CA LYS A 10 13.93 3.16 -5.46
C LYS A 10 13.27 2.61 -4.20
N ILE A 11 12.38 3.37 -3.56
CA ILE A 11 11.66 2.91 -2.36
C ILE A 11 10.82 1.67 -2.68
N LEU A 12 10.18 1.64 -3.85
CA LEU A 12 9.36 0.51 -4.27
C LEU A 12 10.18 -0.73 -4.59
N GLU A 13 11.35 -0.57 -5.23
CA GLU A 13 12.30 -1.66 -5.46
C GLU A 13 12.84 -2.21 -4.14
N ASP A 14 13.20 -1.33 -3.21
CA ASP A 14 13.71 -1.70 -1.88
C ASP A 14 12.61 -2.43 -1.06
N PHE A 15 11.35 -1.99 -1.16
CA PHE A 15 10.20 -2.65 -0.53
C PHE A 15 9.90 -4.01 -1.16
N LYS A 16 9.83 -4.10 -2.50
CA LYS A 16 9.61 -5.37 -3.22
C LYS A 16 10.74 -6.38 -2.96
N GLY A 17 11.97 -5.89 -2.79
CA GLY A 17 13.14 -6.72 -2.46
C GLY A 17 13.26 -7.06 -0.97
N GLY A 18 12.29 -6.69 -0.12
CA GLY A 18 12.31 -6.97 1.32
C GLY A 18 13.36 -6.18 2.12
N ARG A 19 14.08 -5.24 1.50
CA ARG A 19 15.06 -4.37 2.18
C ARG A 19 14.37 -3.32 3.06
N ILE A 20 13.16 -2.93 2.68
CA ILE A 20 12.27 -2.10 3.49
C ILE A 20 11.03 -2.95 3.80
N PRO A 21 10.62 -3.10 5.08
CA PRO A 21 9.47 -3.93 5.43
C PRO A 21 8.13 -3.16 5.40
N VAL A 22 8.15 -1.83 5.39
CA VAL A 22 6.95 -0.98 5.49
C VAL A 22 7.06 0.25 4.60
N VAL A 23 5.99 0.57 3.87
CA VAL A 23 5.84 1.81 3.12
C VAL A 23 4.61 2.57 3.61
N VAL A 24 4.80 3.85 3.92
CA VAL A 24 3.71 4.78 4.26
C VAL A 24 3.40 5.63 3.04
N ALA A 25 2.12 5.65 2.63
CA ALA A 25 1.68 6.36 1.43
C ALA A 25 0.28 6.97 1.63
N THR A 26 0.02 8.05 0.90
CA THR A 26 -1.35 8.57 0.66
C THR A 26 -1.90 7.99 -0.64
N ASP A 27 -3.21 8.12 -0.89
CA ASP A 27 -3.86 7.57 -2.10
C ASP A 27 -3.20 8.04 -3.40
N VAL A 28 -2.78 9.30 -3.44
CA VAL A 28 -2.06 9.89 -4.59
C VAL A 28 -0.70 9.21 -4.81
N ALA A 29 -0.01 8.86 -3.73
CA ALA A 29 1.27 8.15 -3.81
C ALA A 29 1.10 6.65 -4.11
N GLY A 30 -0.04 6.06 -3.72
CA GLY A 30 -0.40 4.64 -3.86
C GLY A 30 -0.82 4.20 -5.26
N ARG A 31 -1.40 5.10 -6.06
CA ARG A 31 -1.91 4.76 -7.41
C ARG A 31 -0.78 4.31 -8.35
N GLY A 32 -1.02 3.20 -9.05
CA GLY A 32 -0.07 2.58 -9.97
C GLY A 32 1.03 1.73 -9.32
N ILE A 33 1.00 1.55 -7.99
CA ILE A 33 1.97 0.69 -7.30
C ILE A 33 1.43 -0.74 -7.28
N HIS A 34 1.99 -1.60 -8.12
CA HIS A 34 1.78 -3.04 -8.05
C HIS A 34 2.95 -3.68 -7.29
N VAL A 35 2.72 -4.04 -6.03
CA VAL A 35 3.68 -4.80 -5.24
C VAL A 35 2.99 -6.08 -4.82
N ASP A 36 3.57 -7.20 -5.24
CA ASP A 36 3.14 -8.53 -4.85
C ASP A 36 3.71 -8.87 -3.47
N GLY A 37 3.06 -9.81 -2.77
CA GLY A 37 3.55 -10.28 -1.46
C GLY A 37 3.34 -9.30 -0.31
N VAL A 38 2.48 -8.28 -0.46
CA VAL A 38 2.08 -7.44 0.67
C VAL A 38 1.18 -8.27 1.59
N THR A 39 1.64 -8.53 2.81
CA THR A 39 0.91 -9.35 3.79
C THR A 39 -0.08 -8.55 4.64
N HIS A 40 0.17 -7.24 4.80
CA HIS A 40 -0.61 -6.37 5.67
C HIS A 40 -0.90 -5.02 5.02
N VAL A 41 -2.13 -4.54 5.16
CA VAL A 41 -2.56 -3.17 4.83
C VAL A 41 -3.11 -2.51 6.08
N VAL A 42 -2.56 -1.34 6.43
CA VAL A 42 -3.02 -0.56 7.59
C VAL A 42 -3.64 0.75 7.11
N ASN A 43 -4.93 0.93 7.36
CA ASN A 43 -5.65 2.17 7.12
C ASN A 43 -5.60 3.02 8.39
N TYR A 44 -4.75 4.05 8.40
CA TYR A 44 -4.66 4.99 9.52
C TYR A 44 -5.95 5.81 9.69
N GLU A 45 -6.51 6.27 8.57
CA GLU A 45 -7.87 6.78 8.50
C GLU A 45 -8.65 5.98 7.45
N LEU A 46 -9.95 5.81 7.69
CA LEU A 46 -10.84 5.28 6.66
C LEU A 46 -10.99 6.30 5.53
N PRO A 47 -10.92 5.87 4.25
CA PRO A 47 -11.18 6.77 3.14
C PRO A 47 -12.65 7.22 3.16
N TYR A 48 -12.90 8.40 2.60
CA TYR A 48 -14.25 8.93 2.44
C TYR A 48 -15.09 8.10 1.46
N GLU A 49 -14.47 7.69 0.35
CA GLU A 49 -15.12 6.89 -0.69
C GLU A 49 -14.91 5.38 -0.42
N PRO A 50 -15.98 4.55 -0.39
CA PRO A 50 -15.86 3.10 -0.17
C PRO A 50 -14.98 2.40 -1.20
N GLU A 51 -14.97 2.86 -2.45
CA GLU A 51 -14.15 2.29 -3.53
C GLU A 51 -12.66 2.42 -3.22
N ASP A 52 -12.23 3.52 -2.60
CA ASP A 52 -10.84 3.70 -2.19
C ASP A 52 -10.47 2.72 -1.06
N TYR A 53 -11.40 2.37 -0.17
CA TYR A 53 -11.16 1.32 0.83
C TYR A 53 -10.89 -0.03 0.15
N VAL A 54 -11.74 -0.43 -0.80
CA VAL A 54 -11.56 -1.67 -1.58
C VAL A 54 -10.22 -1.66 -2.32
N HIS A 55 -9.84 -0.53 -2.94
CA HIS A 55 -8.55 -0.38 -3.63
C HIS A 55 -7.33 -0.44 -2.71
N ARG A 56 -7.45 0.06 -1.47
CA ARG A 56 -6.40 0.01 -0.45
C ARG A 56 -6.23 -1.42 0.06
N ILE A 57 -7.30 -2.10 0.46
CA ILE A 57 -7.21 -3.47 0.99
C ILE A 57 -6.78 -4.48 -0.10
N GLY A 58 -7.12 -4.23 -1.36
CA GLY A 58 -6.68 -5.06 -2.50
C GLY A 58 -5.16 -5.04 -2.79
N ARG A 59 -4.35 -4.37 -1.96
CA ARG A 59 -2.88 -4.50 -1.99
C ARG A 59 -2.41 -5.82 -1.37
N THR A 60 -3.17 -6.39 -0.44
CA THR A 60 -2.90 -7.72 0.14
C THR A 60 -3.85 -8.77 -0.43
N GLY A 61 -3.64 -10.05 -0.08
CA GLY A 61 -4.50 -11.16 -0.50
C GLY A 61 -4.54 -11.43 -2.00
N ARG A 62 -3.42 -11.18 -2.71
CA ARG A 62 -3.31 -11.33 -4.17
C ARG A 62 -2.79 -12.72 -4.52
N ALA A 63 -3.06 -13.18 -5.76
CA ALA A 63 -2.56 -14.45 -6.29
C ALA A 63 -2.94 -15.70 -5.47
N GLY A 64 -4.08 -15.66 -4.77
CA GLY A 64 -4.56 -16.77 -3.93
C GLY A 64 -3.96 -16.81 -2.52
N GLU A 65 -3.06 -15.88 -2.20
CA GLU A 65 -2.50 -15.74 -0.85
C GLU A 65 -3.51 -15.11 0.11
N GLU A 66 -3.35 -15.40 1.41
CA GLU A 66 -4.08 -14.70 2.46
C GLU A 66 -3.51 -13.29 2.69
N GLY A 67 -4.32 -12.41 3.27
CA GLY A 67 -3.95 -11.04 3.54
C GLY A 67 -4.72 -10.43 4.69
N VAL A 68 -4.08 -9.55 5.45
CA VAL A 68 -4.68 -8.89 6.61
C VAL A 68 -4.84 -7.39 6.35
N SER A 69 -6.03 -6.86 6.60
CA SER A 69 -6.25 -5.42 6.66
C SER A 69 -6.71 -4.99 8.05
N ILE A 70 -6.07 -3.93 8.57
CA ILE A 70 -6.40 -3.31 9.84
C ILE A 70 -6.82 -1.87 9.57
N SER A 71 -7.94 -1.44 10.13
CA SER A 71 -8.42 -0.07 10.03
C SER A 71 -8.63 0.51 11.42
N PHE A 72 -8.14 1.73 11.63
CA PHE A 72 -8.48 2.52 12.81
C PHE A 72 -9.75 3.34 12.52
N ALA A 73 -10.71 3.32 13.44
CA ALA A 73 -11.95 4.09 13.36
C ALA A 73 -12.21 4.77 14.71
N CYS A 74 -12.65 6.02 14.67
CA CYS A 74 -12.97 6.85 15.84
C CYS A 74 -14.26 7.63 15.59
#